data_AF-A0AAV4PXS2-F1
#
_entry.id   AF-A0AAV4PXS2-F1
#
_cell.length_a   1.000
_cell.length_b   1.000
_cell.length_c   1.000
_cell.angle_alpha   90.00
_cell.angle_beta   90.00
_cell.angle_gamma   90.00
#
_symmetry.space_group_name_H-M   'P 1'
#
loop_
_entity.id
_entity.type
_entity.pdbx_description
1 polymer ?
#
loop_
_entity_poly.entity_id
_entity_poly.type
_entity_poly.pdbx_seq_one_letter_code
_entity_poly.pdbx_strand_id
1 'polypeptide(L)'
;MDGAFFELDAASIETKVTEYKIEAFKIKKDLQKLLKEKLKESKRNTVKEETVPPFEIVDNVIKRITKFTRFLPAMIVLCNPGMKLRHWKMVSEIVGRKIIPDTSTTFKDIIELKVHEFTDDIAPISSKATRELGLERALKKMKEEWQDIEFATLPHRDSDTFVLCSLDDIQTLLDDNIVKTQAMRGSPFAKPFETEIKEWEEILKLTQETIDEWLKVQMQWLYLEPIFSSADILQQMPREGALFRPLIAPGGTS
;
A
#
# COMPACT_ATOMS: atom_id res chain seq x y z
N MET A 1 -14.28 -24.82 -6.79
CA MET A 1 -13.38 -23.71 -6.39
C MET A 1 -13.00 -23.07 -7.70
N ASP A 2 -13.98 -22.54 -8.42
CA ASP A 2 -13.86 -22.34 -9.87
C ASP A 2 -13.87 -20.84 -10.20
N GLY A 3 -13.62 -20.00 -9.18
CA GLY A 3 -13.43 -18.57 -9.32
C GLY A 3 -11.99 -18.23 -9.64
N ALA A 4 -11.78 -17.05 -10.22
CA ALA A 4 -10.45 -16.56 -10.59
C ALA A 4 -9.54 -16.48 -9.36
N PHE A 5 -8.34 -17.07 -9.45
CA PHE A 5 -7.39 -17.12 -8.35
C PHE A 5 -7.07 -15.74 -7.74
N PHE A 6 -7.05 -14.69 -8.56
CA PHE A 6 -6.73 -13.32 -8.13
C PHE A 6 -7.88 -12.60 -7.39
N GLU A 7 -9.10 -13.13 -7.43
CA GLU A 7 -10.27 -12.54 -6.75
C GLU A 7 -10.49 -13.15 -5.35
N LEU A 8 -9.65 -14.11 -4.95
CA LEU A 8 -9.78 -14.79 -3.67
C LEU A 8 -9.26 -13.91 -2.53
N ASP A 9 -10.17 -13.50 -1.64
CA ASP A 9 -9.82 -12.92 -0.35
C ASP A 9 -9.49 -14.04 0.65
N ALA A 10 -8.20 -14.38 0.74
CA ALA A 10 -7.75 -15.45 1.62
C ALA A 10 -8.07 -15.19 3.11
N ALA A 11 -8.07 -13.93 3.55
CA ALA A 11 -8.35 -13.57 4.94
C ALA A 11 -9.84 -13.74 5.28
N SER A 12 -10.72 -13.30 4.38
CA SER A 12 -12.17 -13.54 4.53
C SER A 12 -12.50 -15.03 4.52
N ILE A 13 -11.86 -15.80 3.62
CA ILE A 13 -12.07 -17.25 3.54
C ILE A 13 -11.56 -17.94 4.81
N GLU A 14 -10.39 -17.58 5.34
CA GLU A 14 -9.87 -18.13 6.60
C GLU A 14 -10.83 -17.90 7.77
N THR A 15 -11.37 -16.68 7.87
CA THR A 15 -12.32 -16.30 8.93
C THR A 15 -13.58 -17.15 8.83
N LYS A 16 -14.21 -17.22 7.64
CA LYS A 16 -15.41 -18.03 7.41
C LYS A 16 -15.18 -19.52 7.66
N VAL A 17 -14.04 -20.07 7.24
CA VAL A 17 -13.72 -21.49 7.48
C VAL A 17 -13.56 -21.78 8.97
N THR A 18 -12.96 -20.84 9.70
CA THR A 18 -12.82 -20.94 11.16
C THR A 18 -14.18 -20.90 11.85
N GLU A 19 -15.06 -19.97 11.44
CA GLU A 19 -16.43 -19.87 11.92
C GLU A 19 -17.22 -21.16 11.65
N TYR A 20 -17.24 -21.64 10.40
CA TYR A 20 -17.93 -22.89 10.03
C TYR A 20 -17.37 -24.11 10.77
N LYS A 21 -16.07 -24.13 11.05
CA LYS A 21 -15.46 -25.19 11.86
C LYS A 21 -16.02 -25.17 13.28
N ILE A 22 -16.06 -24.00 13.92
CA ILE A 22 -16.59 -23.82 15.28
C ILE A 22 -18.07 -24.22 15.34
N GLU A 23 -18.88 -23.75 14.38
CA GLU A 23 -20.30 -24.09 14.29
C GLU A 23 -20.53 -25.59 14.10
N ALA A 24 -19.79 -26.24 13.20
CA ALA A 24 -19.91 -27.68 12.98
C ALA A 24 -19.57 -28.49 14.23
N PHE A 25 -18.56 -28.08 15.00
CA PHE A 25 -18.23 -28.71 16.29
C PHE A 25 -19.31 -28.47 17.35
N LYS A 26 -19.93 -27.28 17.37
CA LYS A 26 -21.05 -26.98 18.27
C LYS A 26 -22.26 -27.87 17.96
N ILE A 27 -22.65 -27.96 16.68
CA ILE A 27 -23.74 -28.84 16.22
C ILE A 27 -23.45 -30.30 16.60
N LYS A 28 -22.21 -30.77 16.40
CA LYS A 28 -21.81 -32.13 16.82
C LYS A 28 -22.02 -32.35 18.30
N LYS A 29 -21.64 -31.39 19.15
CA LYS A 29 -21.81 -31.47 20.61
C LYS A 29 -23.29 -31.46 21.00
N ASP A 30 -24.11 -30.65 20.35
CA ASP A 30 -25.55 -30.56 20.61
C ASP A 30 -26.26 -31.86 20.20
N LEU A 31 -25.92 -32.43 19.03
CA LEU A 31 -26.41 -33.75 18.60
C LEU A 31 -26.00 -34.86 19.57
N GLN A 32 -24.77 -34.83 20.10
CA GLN A 32 -24.33 -35.78 21.13
C GLN A 32 -25.13 -35.66 22.42
N LYS A 33 -25.50 -34.42 22.82
CA LYS A 33 -26.34 -34.18 24.00
C LYS A 33 -27.75 -34.73 23.79
N LEU A 34 -28.38 -34.42 22.66
CA LEU A 34 -29.71 -34.91 22.29
C LEU A 34 -29.74 -36.44 22.19
N LEU A 35 -28.71 -37.06 21.62
CA LEU A 35 -28.60 -38.52 21.54
C LEU A 35 -28.52 -39.14 22.94
N LYS A 36 -27.71 -38.57 23.85
CA LYS A 36 -27.61 -39.04 25.25
C LYS A 36 -28.93 -38.87 26.02
N GLU A 37 -29.65 -37.78 25.80
CA GLU A 37 -30.98 -37.55 26.40
C GLU A 37 -32.00 -38.58 25.91
N LYS A 38 -32.09 -38.80 24.58
CA LYS A 38 -32.95 -39.83 24.00
C LYS A 38 -32.59 -41.25 24.43
N LEU A 39 -31.30 -41.56 24.60
CA LEU A 39 -30.85 -42.86 25.14
C LEU A 39 -31.24 -43.04 26.62
N LYS A 40 -31.19 -41.98 27.43
CA LYS A 40 -31.69 -42.04 28.81
C LYS A 40 -33.20 -42.26 28.86
N GLU A 41 -33.96 -41.66 27.95
CA GLU A 41 -35.40 -41.89 27.81
C GLU A 41 -35.71 -43.30 27.26
N SER A 42 -34.95 -43.79 26.29
CA SER A 42 -35.11 -45.12 25.70
C SER A 42 -34.65 -46.26 26.61
N LYS A 43 -33.81 -46.03 27.63
CA LYS A 43 -33.60 -47.04 28.70
C LYS A 43 -34.88 -47.38 29.48
N ARG A 44 -35.98 -46.62 29.31
CA ARG A 44 -37.33 -47.00 29.78
C ARG A 44 -38.13 -47.83 28.75
N ASN A 45 -37.74 -47.89 27.48
CA ASN A 45 -38.38 -48.66 26.40
C ASN A 45 -37.32 -49.18 25.41
N THR A 46 -37.06 -50.49 25.43
CA THR A 46 -36.09 -51.23 24.61
C THR A 46 -36.17 -50.89 23.11
N VAL A 47 -35.22 -50.10 22.59
CA VAL A 47 -34.96 -49.93 21.15
C VAL A 47 -33.44 -49.93 20.89
N LYS A 48 -33.03 -50.62 19.83
CA LYS A 48 -31.62 -50.83 19.43
C LYS A 48 -30.96 -49.55 18.91
N GLU A 49 -29.67 -49.39 19.24
CA GLU A 49 -28.77 -48.35 18.74
C GLU A 49 -28.57 -48.48 17.22
N GLU A 50 -29.26 -47.66 16.44
CA GLU A 50 -28.85 -47.33 15.07
C GLU A 50 -28.17 -45.97 15.08
N THR A 51 -26.98 -45.88 14.46
CA THR A 51 -26.26 -44.63 14.27
C THR A 51 -27.14 -43.66 13.49
N VAL A 52 -27.47 -42.52 14.11
CA VAL A 52 -28.45 -41.60 13.54
C VAL A 52 -27.80 -40.86 12.36
N PRO A 53 -28.40 -40.86 11.15
CA PRO A 53 -27.85 -40.21 9.95
C PRO A 53 -27.34 -38.77 10.13
N PRO A 54 -27.94 -37.91 10.98
CA PRO A 54 -27.43 -36.56 11.25
C PRO A 54 -26.00 -36.51 11.83
N PHE A 55 -25.59 -37.53 12.61
CA PHE A 55 -24.25 -37.56 13.19
C PHE A 55 -23.17 -37.82 12.13
N GLU A 56 -23.43 -38.76 11.22
CA GLU A 56 -22.52 -39.08 10.11
C GLU A 56 -22.36 -37.91 9.14
N ILE A 57 -23.44 -37.17 8.88
CA ILE A 57 -23.42 -35.96 8.05
C ILE A 57 -22.51 -34.91 8.67
N VAL A 58 -22.68 -34.62 9.98
CA VAL A 58 -21.86 -33.62 10.68
C VAL A 58 -20.39 -34.05 10.75
N ASP A 59 -20.11 -35.33 10.98
CA ASP A 59 -18.75 -35.86 10.94
C ASP A 59 -18.11 -35.73 9.55
N ASN A 60 -18.87 -35.98 8.48
CA ASN A 60 -18.40 -35.77 7.12
C ASN A 60 -18.14 -34.29 6.83
N VAL A 61 -18.98 -33.37 7.29
CA VAL A 61 -18.76 -31.92 7.17
C VAL A 61 -17.48 -31.52 7.91
N ILE A 62 -17.29 -31.94 9.16
CA ILE A 62 -16.08 -31.64 9.94
C ILE A 62 -14.83 -32.21 9.24
N LYS A 63 -14.89 -33.43 8.71
CA LYS A 63 -13.79 -34.03 7.94
C LYS A 63 -13.45 -33.20 6.71
N ARG A 64 -14.44 -32.74 5.94
CA ARG A 64 -14.25 -31.89 4.76
C ARG A 64 -13.66 -30.53 5.11
N ILE A 65 -14.20 -29.87 6.14
CA ILE A 65 -13.67 -28.59 6.65
C ILE A 65 -12.22 -28.76 7.09
N THR A 66 -11.93 -29.78 7.89
CA THR A 66 -10.57 -30.05 8.41
C THR A 66 -9.58 -30.34 7.28
N LYS A 67 -10.00 -31.08 6.25
CA LYS A 67 -9.18 -31.30 5.05
C LYS A 67 -8.89 -29.98 4.33
N PHE A 68 -9.89 -29.10 4.21
CA PHE A 68 -9.72 -27.80 3.57
C PHE A 68 -8.82 -26.85 4.38
N THR A 69 -8.91 -26.87 5.72
CA THR A 69 -8.08 -26.04 6.61
C THR A 69 -6.58 -26.20 6.34
N ARG A 70 -6.13 -27.38 5.89
CA ARG A 70 -4.72 -27.64 5.55
C ARG A 70 -4.20 -26.82 4.37
N PHE A 71 -5.09 -26.35 3.50
CA PHE A 71 -4.72 -25.54 2.33
C PHE A 71 -4.80 -24.03 2.60
N LEU A 72 -5.35 -23.61 3.74
CA LEU A 72 -5.48 -22.18 4.07
C LEU A 72 -4.11 -21.47 4.14
N PRO A 73 -3.07 -22.02 4.79
CA PRO A 73 -1.77 -21.36 4.82
C PRO A 73 -1.20 -21.11 3.42
N ALA A 74 -1.29 -22.11 2.54
CA ALA A 74 -0.88 -21.99 1.14
C ALA A 74 -1.71 -20.92 0.41
N MET A 75 -3.02 -20.88 0.63
CA MET A 75 -3.90 -19.88 0.03
C MET A 75 -3.52 -18.46 0.47
N ILE A 76 -3.27 -18.23 1.76
CA ILE A 76 -2.89 -16.93 2.30
C ILE A 76 -1.57 -16.45 1.70
N VAL A 77 -0.59 -17.34 1.62
CA VAL A 77 0.72 -17.05 1.06
C VAL A 77 0.65 -16.75 -0.44
N LEU A 78 -0.14 -17.53 -1.19
CA LEU A 78 -0.21 -17.45 -2.66
C LEU A 78 -1.16 -16.37 -3.16
N CYS A 79 -2.28 -16.13 -2.48
CA CYS A 79 -3.27 -15.09 -2.82
C CYS A 79 -2.87 -13.73 -2.26
N ASN A 80 -1.56 -13.47 -2.11
CA ASN A 80 -1.07 -12.20 -1.63
C ASN A 80 -1.11 -11.16 -2.76
N PRO A 81 -1.78 -10.00 -2.56
CA PRO A 81 -1.92 -8.97 -3.60
C PRO A 81 -0.59 -8.34 -4.04
N GLY A 82 0.48 -8.46 -3.23
CA GLY A 82 1.82 -8.02 -3.59
C GLY A 82 2.55 -8.95 -4.56
N MET A 83 1.99 -10.14 -4.84
CA MET A 83 2.62 -11.11 -5.74
C MET A 83 2.63 -10.58 -7.18
N LYS A 84 3.82 -10.51 -7.76
CA LYS A 84 4.06 -10.08 -9.15
C LYS A 84 4.80 -11.20 -9.87
N LEU A 85 4.96 -11.09 -11.18
CA LEU A 85 5.60 -12.13 -12.01
C LEU A 85 6.97 -12.58 -11.47
N ARG A 86 7.79 -11.67 -10.93
CA ARG A 86 9.09 -12.00 -10.31
C ARG A 86 8.96 -12.96 -9.12
N HIS A 87 7.92 -12.79 -8.30
CA HIS A 87 7.64 -13.66 -7.16
C HIS A 87 7.18 -15.02 -7.63
N TRP A 88 6.28 -15.07 -8.62
CA TRP A 88 5.80 -16.33 -9.22
C TRP A 88 6.92 -17.15 -9.87
N LYS A 89 7.93 -16.50 -10.45
CA LYS A 89 9.15 -17.19 -10.93
C LYS A 89 9.91 -17.87 -9.79
N MET A 90 10.12 -17.18 -8.67
CA MET A 90 10.75 -17.77 -7.48
C MET A 90 9.92 -18.93 -6.90
N VAL A 91 8.60 -18.80 -6.86
CA VAL A 91 7.70 -19.90 -6.44
C VAL A 91 7.83 -21.10 -7.38
N SER A 92 7.88 -20.85 -8.69
CA SER A 92 8.05 -21.90 -9.70
C SER A 92 9.36 -22.67 -9.54
N GLU A 93 10.43 -21.97 -9.16
CA GLU A 93 11.74 -22.57 -8.88
C GLU A 93 11.71 -23.48 -7.65
N ILE A 94 11.07 -23.05 -6.55
CA ILE A 94 10.94 -23.85 -5.33
C ILE A 94 10.13 -25.13 -5.58
N VAL A 95 9.01 -25.01 -6.29
CA VAL A 95 8.13 -26.16 -6.56
C VAL A 95 8.67 -27.05 -7.70
N GLY A 96 9.67 -26.57 -8.45
CA GLY A 96 10.23 -27.27 -9.60
C GLY A 96 9.27 -27.40 -10.78
N ARG A 97 8.21 -26.58 -10.82
CA ARG A 97 7.18 -26.56 -11.86
C ARG A 97 6.78 -25.12 -12.15
N LYS A 98 6.45 -24.83 -13.41
CA LYS A 98 5.96 -23.50 -13.79
C LYS A 98 4.59 -23.24 -13.16
N ILE A 99 4.55 -22.34 -12.19
CA ILE A 99 3.34 -21.87 -11.50
C ILE A 99 3.27 -20.37 -11.69
N ILE A 100 2.57 -19.97 -12.75
CA ILE A 100 2.27 -18.58 -13.03
C ILE A 100 0.76 -18.54 -13.23
N PRO A 101 -0.01 -18.16 -12.19
CA PRO A 101 -1.45 -18.08 -12.30
C PRO A 101 -1.84 -17.05 -13.36
N ASP A 102 -2.84 -17.41 -14.16
CA ASP A 102 -3.54 -16.51 -15.07
C ASP A 102 -5.00 -16.35 -14.63
N THR A 103 -5.80 -15.60 -15.38
CA THR A 103 -7.22 -15.37 -15.09
C THR A 103 -8.07 -16.63 -15.14
N SER A 104 -7.60 -17.70 -15.79
CA SER A 104 -8.29 -18.99 -15.87
C SER A 104 -7.86 -19.97 -14.77
N THR A 105 -6.75 -19.67 -14.09
CA THR A 105 -6.19 -20.54 -13.06
C THR A 105 -7.09 -20.51 -11.83
N THR A 106 -7.46 -21.70 -11.35
CA THR A 106 -8.22 -21.86 -10.12
C THR A 106 -7.31 -22.27 -8.96
N PHE A 107 -7.74 -22.02 -7.72
CA PHE A 107 -7.01 -22.51 -6.56
C PHE A 107 -6.95 -24.05 -6.51
N LYS A 108 -7.92 -24.72 -7.12
CA LYS A 108 -7.92 -26.19 -7.24
C LYS A 108 -6.72 -26.67 -8.06
N ASP A 109 -6.44 -26.01 -9.19
CA ASP A 109 -5.30 -26.35 -10.05
C ASP A 109 -3.97 -26.22 -9.28
N ILE A 110 -3.87 -25.19 -8.44
CA ILE A 110 -2.70 -24.96 -7.57
C ILE A 110 -2.58 -26.03 -6.48
N ILE A 111 -3.68 -26.48 -5.88
CA ILE A 111 -3.66 -27.58 -4.91
C ILE A 111 -3.22 -28.89 -5.59
N GLU A 112 -3.69 -29.16 -6.82
CA GLU A 112 -3.32 -30.36 -7.59
C GLU A 112 -1.82 -30.40 -7.93
N LEU A 113 -1.19 -29.22 -8.04
CA LEU A 113 0.26 -29.08 -8.17
C LEU A 113 1.03 -29.29 -6.86
N LYS A 114 0.33 -29.61 -5.77
CA LYS A 114 0.90 -29.87 -4.43
C LYS A 114 1.69 -28.71 -3.83
N VAL A 115 1.36 -27.47 -4.23
CA VAL A 115 2.06 -26.26 -3.74
C VAL A 115 1.96 -26.10 -2.21
N HIS A 116 0.89 -26.64 -1.61
CA HIS A 116 0.70 -26.64 -0.15
C HIS A 116 1.80 -27.37 0.63
N GLU A 117 2.52 -28.32 0.01
CA GLU A 117 3.66 -29.01 0.63
C GLU A 117 4.88 -28.09 0.78
N PHE A 118 4.95 -26.99 0.02
CA PHE A 118 6.06 -26.02 0.00
C PHE A 118 5.69 -24.69 0.68
N THR A 119 4.63 -24.65 1.48
CA THR A 119 4.10 -23.40 2.06
C THR A 119 5.15 -22.64 2.85
N ASP A 120 5.96 -23.34 3.65
CA ASP A 120 6.97 -22.73 4.51
C ASP A 120 8.10 -22.08 3.69
N ASP A 121 8.47 -22.67 2.56
CA ASP A 121 9.49 -22.13 1.65
C ASP A 121 8.97 -20.95 0.82
N ILE A 122 7.67 -20.93 0.52
CA ILE A 122 7.02 -19.85 -0.24
C ILE A 122 6.67 -18.65 0.66
N ALA A 123 6.43 -18.88 1.96
CA ALA A 123 6.06 -17.82 2.90
C ALA A 123 7.05 -16.63 2.93
N PRO A 124 8.39 -16.81 2.89
CA PRO A 124 9.35 -15.73 2.73
C PRO A 124 9.17 -14.90 1.44
N ILE A 125 8.83 -15.54 0.32
CA ILE A 125 8.59 -14.86 -0.97
C ILE A 125 7.34 -13.98 -0.85
N SER A 126 6.27 -14.52 -0.27
CA SER A 126 5.04 -13.76 -0.04
C SER A 126 5.28 -12.60 0.92
N SER A 127 6.03 -12.81 2.00
CA SER A 127 6.42 -11.73 2.91
C SER A 127 7.20 -10.61 2.19
N LYS A 128 8.17 -10.98 1.35
CA LYS A 128 8.89 -10.03 0.47
C LYS A 128 7.92 -9.26 -0.43
N ALA A 129 6.98 -9.95 -1.07
CA ALA A 129 5.97 -9.35 -1.93
C ALA A 129 5.10 -8.31 -1.19
N THR A 130 4.72 -8.60 0.06
CA THR A 130 3.99 -7.65 0.91
C THR A 130 4.81 -6.39 1.22
N ARG A 131 6.10 -6.56 1.53
CA ARG A 131 7.00 -5.42 1.82
C ARG A 131 7.21 -4.55 0.58
N GLU A 132 7.39 -5.17 -0.59
CA GLU A 132 7.50 -4.47 -1.87
C GLU A 132 6.22 -3.70 -2.21
N LEU A 133 5.03 -4.29 -2.02
CA LEU A 133 3.76 -3.60 -2.19
C LEU A 133 3.61 -2.40 -1.24
N GLY A 134 4.11 -2.52 -0.02
CA GLY A 134 4.14 -1.41 0.94
C GLY A 134 4.95 -0.22 0.43
N LEU A 135 6.13 -0.48 -0.16
CA LEU A 135 6.94 0.56 -0.79
C LEU A 135 6.24 1.17 -2.01
N GLU A 136 5.67 0.34 -2.90
CA GLU A 136 4.91 0.81 -4.08
C GLU A 136 3.78 1.77 -3.66
N ARG A 137 3.02 1.40 -2.63
CA ARG A 137 1.94 2.23 -2.09
C ARG A 137 2.43 3.52 -1.43
N ALA A 138 3.53 3.44 -0.67
CA ALA A 138 4.10 4.62 -0.03
C ALA A 138 4.59 5.64 -1.07
N LEU A 139 5.29 5.18 -2.12
CA LEU A 139 5.75 6.04 -3.21
C LEU A 139 4.57 6.69 -3.94
N LYS A 140 3.56 5.89 -4.28
CA LYS A 140 2.35 6.37 -4.95
C LYS A 140 1.62 7.41 -4.10
N LYS A 141 1.47 7.17 -2.80
CA LYS A 141 0.84 8.11 -1.86
C LYS A 141 1.58 9.44 -1.81
N MET A 142 2.92 9.41 -1.72
CA MET A 142 3.71 10.64 -1.77
C MET A 142 3.46 11.39 -3.08
N LYS A 143 3.50 10.71 -4.23
CA LYS A 143 3.22 11.36 -5.53
C LYS A 143 1.82 11.97 -5.61
N GLU A 144 0.81 11.28 -5.05
CA GLU A 144 -0.58 11.78 -4.98
C GLU A 144 -0.71 13.01 -4.08
N GLU A 145 -0.02 13.04 -2.93
CA GLU A 145 -0.01 14.21 -2.03
C GLU A 145 0.49 15.49 -2.72
N TRP A 146 1.35 15.36 -3.74
CA TRP A 146 1.89 16.50 -4.49
C TRP A 146 1.01 16.96 -5.67
N GLN A 147 -0.04 16.22 -6.04
CA GLN A 147 -0.89 16.58 -7.18
C GLN A 147 -1.76 17.81 -6.92
N ASP A 148 -2.19 17.98 -5.67
CA ASP A 148 -3.12 19.04 -5.26
C ASP A 148 -2.42 20.22 -4.57
N ILE A 149 -1.09 20.27 -4.58
CA ILE A 149 -0.32 21.34 -3.94
C ILE A 149 -0.34 22.58 -4.84
N GLU A 150 -0.79 23.68 -4.25
CA GLU A 150 -0.80 25.00 -4.88
C GLU A 150 0.05 25.98 -4.06
N PHE A 151 0.97 26.66 -4.72
CA PHE A 151 1.79 27.70 -4.09
C PHE A 151 0.98 29.00 -3.98
N ALA A 152 0.72 29.43 -2.74
CA ALA A 152 0.04 30.68 -2.49
C ALA A 152 0.96 31.88 -2.76
N THR A 153 0.38 32.90 -3.40
CA THR A 153 1.06 34.18 -3.64
C THR A 153 0.20 35.36 -3.21
N LEU A 154 0.82 36.42 -2.72
CA LEU A 154 0.17 37.68 -2.37
C LEU A 154 0.69 38.83 -3.23
N PRO A 155 -0.16 39.77 -3.65
CA PRO A 155 0.29 40.96 -4.34
C PRO A 155 1.18 41.80 -3.41
N HIS A 156 2.28 42.32 -3.95
CA HIS A 156 3.19 43.19 -3.20
C HIS A 156 2.80 44.66 -3.41
N ARG A 157 2.17 45.27 -2.39
CA ARG A 157 1.74 46.70 -2.41
C ARG A 157 0.89 47.01 -3.65
N ASP A 158 1.10 48.16 -4.27
CA ASP A 158 0.46 48.60 -5.51
C ASP A 158 1.24 48.19 -6.77
N SER A 159 2.11 47.17 -6.67
CA SER A 159 2.90 46.67 -7.80
C SER A 159 2.22 45.50 -8.51
N ASP A 160 2.54 45.28 -9.78
CA ASP A 160 2.15 44.08 -10.55
C ASP A 160 2.96 42.83 -10.18
N THR A 161 3.62 42.81 -9.01
CA THR A 161 4.48 41.71 -8.56
C THR A 161 3.81 40.93 -7.42
N PHE A 162 3.95 39.61 -7.47
CA PHE A 162 3.43 38.70 -6.46
C PHE A 162 4.58 38.02 -5.71
N VAL A 163 4.42 37.87 -4.40
CA VAL A 163 5.37 37.19 -3.53
C VAL A 163 4.79 35.89 -3.00
N LEU A 164 5.63 34.88 -2.94
CA LEU A 164 5.34 33.58 -2.39
C LEU A 164 5.09 33.69 -0.88
N CYS A 165 4.04 33.07 -0.37
CA CYS A 165 3.66 33.11 1.04
C CYS A 165 3.15 31.75 1.55
N SER A 166 3.01 31.61 2.87
CA SER A 166 2.38 30.46 3.52
C SER A 166 2.98 29.10 3.11
N LEU A 167 4.31 28.98 3.17
CA LEU A 167 5.03 27.78 2.73
C LEU A 167 5.27 26.74 3.81
N ASP A 168 4.96 27.03 5.08
CA ASP A 168 5.33 26.19 6.22
C ASP A 168 4.85 24.73 6.04
N ASP A 169 3.59 24.55 5.58
CA ASP A 169 3.02 23.23 5.32
C ASP A 169 3.67 22.53 4.13
N ILE A 170 3.99 23.28 3.06
CA ILE A 170 4.65 22.76 1.85
C ILE A 170 6.07 22.31 2.18
N GLN A 171 6.83 23.12 2.93
CA GLN A 171 8.19 22.81 3.37
C GLN A 171 8.22 21.65 4.37
N THR A 172 7.22 21.53 5.22
CA THR A 172 7.08 20.37 6.10
C THR A 172 6.83 19.10 5.29
N LEU A 173 5.94 19.15 4.30
CA LEU A 173 5.58 18.00 3.46
C LEU A 173 6.72 17.53 2.55
N LEU A 174 7.26 18.42 1.72
CA LEU A 174 8.68 18.76 1.79
C LEU A 174 9.70 17.73 2.29
N ASP A 175 10.25 18.12 3.44
CA ASP A 175 11.24 17.41 4.23
C ASP A 175 10.76 16.01 4.62
N ASP A 176 9.48 15.85 5.00
CA ASP A 176 8.89 14.56 5.32
C ASP A 176 9.02 13.56 4.17
N ASN A 177 8.69 14.00 2.96
CA ASN A 177 8.73 13.15 1.76
C ASN A 177 10.17 12.90 1.30
N ILE A 178 11.10 13.82 1.54
CA ILE A 178 12.54 13.58 1.34
C ILE A 178 13.04 12.47 2.28
N VAL A 179 12.76 12.57 3.58
CA VAL A 179 13.18 11.57 4.58
C VAL A 179 12.58 10.20 4.29
N LYS A 180 11.27 10.14 3.97
CA LYS A 180 10.60 8.89 3.58
C LYS A 180 11.24 8.29 2.34
N THR A 181 11.54 9.08 1.32
CA THR A 181 12.17 8.60 0.08
C THR A 181 13.57 8.04 0.33
N GLN A 182 14.37 8.68 1.19
CA GLN A 182 15.68 8.17 1.60
C GLN A 182 15.57 6.84 2.37
N ALA A 183 14.61 6.73 3.30
CA ALA A 183 14.35 5.48 4.02
C ALA A 183 13.91 4.35 3.08
N MET A 184 13.07 4.67 2.08
CA MET A 184 12.66 3.72 1.05
C MET A 184 13.84 3.25 0.22
N ARG A 185 14.73 4.15 -0.19
CA ARG A 185 15.96 3.81 -0.93
C ARG A 185 16.88 2.88 -0.14
N GLY A 186 16.97 3.06 1.17
CA GLY A 186 17.74 2.19 2.07
C GLY A 186 17.10 0.81 2.32
N SER A 187 15.87 0.58 1.87
CA SER A 187 15.17 -0.69 2.11
C SER A 187 15.75 -1.84 1.26
N PRO A 188 15.92 -3.05 1.84
CA PRO A 188 16.35 -4.22 1.06
C PRO A 188 15.33 -4.65 0.00
N PHE A 189 14.10 -4.11 0.08
CA PHE A 189 13.00 -4.38 -0.85
C PHE A 189 12.87 -3.32 -1.94
N ALA A 190 13.74 -2.30 -1.97
CA ALA A 190 13.67 -1.17 -2.89
C ALA A 190 14.07 -1.52 -4.34
N LYS A 191 14.83 -2.60 -4.53
CA LYS A 191 15.45 -2.95 -5.82
C LYS A 191 14.50 -2.91 -7.03
N PRO A 192 13.25 -3.42 -6.97
CA PRO A 192 12.33 -3.35 -8.10
C PRO A 192 11.86 -1.92 -8.45
N PHE A 193 12.02 -0.97 -7.52
CA PHE A 193 11.54 0.41 -7.62
C PHE A 193 12.69 1.42 -7.59
N GLU A 194 13.95 0.96 -7.68
CA GLU A 194 15.14 1.79 -7.49
C GLU A 194 15.17 3.00 -8.43
N THR A 195 14.86 2.79 -9.70
CA THR A 195 14.75 3.86 -10.70
C THR A 195 13.68 4.87 -10.31
N GLU A 196 12.47 4.41 -9.96
CA GLU A 196 11.34 5.27 -9.66
C GLU A 196 11.55 6.07 -8.35
N ILE A 197 12.15 5.44 -7.34
CA ILE A 197 12.52 6.09 -6.08
C ILE A 197 13.58 7.17 -6.33
N LYS A 198 14.57 6.87 -7.17
CA LYS A 198 15.64 7.82 -7.51
C LYS A 198 15.11 9.04 -8.26
N GLU A 199 14.29 8.82 -9.30
CA GLU A 199 13.65 9.91 -10.04
C GLU A 199 12.80 10.80 -9.12
N TRP A 200 12.04 10.18 -8.21
CA TRP A 200 11.27 10.92 -7.22
C TRP A 200 12.14 11.71 -6.25
N GLU A 201 13.24 11.13 -5.77
CA GLU A 201 14.22 11.83 -4.92
C GLU A 201 14.81 13.06 -5.62
N GLU A 202 15.14 12.95 -6.91
CA GLU A 202 15.66 14.06 -7.72
C GLU A 202 14.63 15.18 -7.87
N ILE A 203 13.35 14.86 -8.08
CA ILE A 203 12.26 15.83 -8.15
C ILE A 203 12.10 16.59 -6.82
N LEU A 204 12.09 15.86 -5.69
CA LEU A 204 11.95 16.48 -4.36
C LEU A 204 13.11 17.42 -4.04
N LYS A 205 14.35 16.99 -4.35
CA LYS A 205 15.55 17.83 -4.15
C LYS A 205 15.54 19.08 -5.01
N LEU A 206 15.20 18.94 -6.29
CA LEU A 206 15.07 20.09 -7.18
C LEU A 206 14.00 21.07 -6.70
N THR A 207 12.89 20.55 -6.17
CA THR A 207 11.82 21.36 -5.59
C THR A 207 12.32 22.14 -4.37
N GLN A 208 13.08 21.49 -3.48
CA GLN A 208 13.68 22.15 -2.31
C GLN A 208 14.64 23.26 -2.73
N GLU A 209 15.59 22.96 -3.62
CA GLU A 209 16.54 23.94 -4.15
C GLU A 209 15.85 25.14 -4.81
N THR A 210 14.76 24.88 -5.54
CA THR A 210 13.98 25.93 -6.21
C THR A 210 13.28 26.84 -5.20
N ILE A 211 12.64 26.27 -4.17
CA ILE A 211 11.98 27.05 -3.10
C ILE A 211 13.01 27.89 -2.35
N ASP A 212 14.16 27.31 -1.99
CA ASP A 212 15.21 27.99 -1.24
C ASP A 212 15.78 29.18 -2.02
N GLU A 213 16.12 28.99 -3.30
CA GLU A 213 16.64 30.08 -4.12
C GLU A 213 15.57 31.14 -4.41
N TRP A 214 14.31 30.73 -4.62
CA TRP A 214 13.18 31.66 -4.76
C TRP A 214 13.04 32.55 -3.52
N LEU A 215 13.00 31.95 -2.32
CA LEU A 215 12.88 32.69 -1.07
C LEU A 215 14.07 33.64 -0.85
N LYS A 216 15.29 33.19 -1.18
CA LYS A 216 16.49 34.02 -1.10
C LYS A 216 16.42 35.24 -2.02
N VAL A 217 16.03 35.05 -3.28
CA VAL A 217 15.85 36.14 -4.24
C VAL A 217 14.72 37.07 -3.78
N GLN A 218 13.58 36.53 -3.37
CA GLN A 218 12.43 37.29 -2.89
C GLN A 218 12.80 38.15 -1.68
N MET A 219 13.53 37.61 -0.70
CA MET A 219 13.98 38.35 0.49
C MET A 219 14.92 39.49 0.12
N GLN A 220 15.89 39.26 -0.78
CA GLN A 220 16.79 40.31 -1.25
C GLN A 220 16.05 41.39 -2.04
N TRP A 221 15.13 40.99 -2.91
CA TRP A 221 14.31 41.90 -3.69
C TRP A 221 13.42 42.77 -2.81
N LEU A 222 12.72 42.17 -1.83
CA LEU A 222 11.88 42.90 -0.87
C LEU A 222 12.67 43.92 -0.03
N TYR A 223 13.95 43.65 0.23
CA TYR A 223 14.84 44.59 0.91
C TYR A 223 15.31 45.74 0.01
N LEU A 224 15.62 45.43 -1.26
CA LEU A 224 16.17 46.40 -2.21
C LEU A 224 15.09 47.27 -2.87
N GLU A 225 13.87 46.77 -3.04
CA GLU A 225 12.76 47.47 -3.68
C GLU A 225 12.50 48.85 -3.06
N PRO A 226 12.32 49.01 -1.74
CA PRO A 226 12.03 50.32 -1.15
C PRO A 226 13.20 51.30 -1.30
N ILE A 227 14.43 50.77 -1.35
CA ILE A 227 15.66 51.56 -1.47
C ILE A 227 15.76 52.14 -2.88
N PHE A 228 15.57 51.31 -3.91
CA PHE A 228 15.67 51.74 -5.31
C PHE A 228 14.39 52.37 -5.88
N SER A 229 13.27 52.30 -5.15
CA SER A 229 12.07 53.10 -5.42
C SER A 229 12.23 54.58 -4.99
N SER A 230 13.29 54.93 -4.24
CA SER A 230 13.58 56.31 -3.84
C SER A 230 14.29 57.12 -4.93
N ALA A 231 13.72 58.26 -5.31
CA ALA A 231 14.29 59.17 -6.31
C ALA A 231 15.69 59.68 -5.93
N ASP A 232 15.95 59.92 -4.63
CA ASP A 232 17.24 60.41 -4.14
C ASP A 232 18.34 59.36 -4.29
N ILE A 233 18.02 58.10 -4.00
CA ILE A 233 18.95 56.97 -4.18
C ILE A 233 19.25 56.75 -5.66
N LEU A 234 18.25 56.87 -6.53
CA LEU A 234 18.44 56.77 -7.98
C LEU A 234 19.35 57.88 -8.54
N GLN A 235 19.38 59.07 -7.94
CA GLN A 235 20.31 60.13 -8.32
C GLN A 235 21.73 59.87 -7.82
N GLN A 236 21.89 59.29 -6.63
CA GLN A 236 23.20 58.97 -6.06
C GLN A 236 23.84 57.73 -6.70
N MET A 237 23.02 56.73 -7.06
CA MET A 237 23.45 55.44 -7.62
C MET A 237 22.70 55.13 -8.93
N PRO A 238 22.94 55.92 -10.01
CA PRO A 238 22.16 55.82 -11.24
C PRO A 238 22.43 54.52 -12.02
N ARG A 239 23.62 53.94 -11.90
CA ARG A 239 23.99 52.68 -12.58
C ARG A 239 23.26 51.49 -11.96
N GLU A 240 23.28 51.39 -10.64
CA GLU A 240 22.63 50.34 -9.86
C GLU A 240 21.11 50.45 -9.98
N GLY A 241 20.58 51.68 -9.92
CA GLY A 241 19.16 51.95 -10.16
C GLY A 241 18.70 51.54 -11.56
N ALA A 242 19.51 51.74 -12.60
CA ALA A 242 19.20 51.29 -13.95
C ALA A 242 19.16 49.75 -14.07
N LEU A 243 20.02 49.05 -13.33
CA LEU A 243 20.04 47.57 -13.28
C LEU A 243 18.84 47.00 -12.52
N PHE A 244 18.38 47.68 -11.47
CA PHE A 244 17.28 47.19 -10.62
C PHE A 244 15.89 47.53 -11.17
N ARG A 245 15.76 48.59 -12.00
CA ARG A 245 14.49 49.05 -12.57
C ARG A 245 13.66 47.95 -13.28
N PRO A 246 14.24 47.05 -14.12
CA PRO A 246 13.47 45.98 -14.76
C PRO A 246 12.85 44.98 -13.78
N LEU A 247 13.38 44.88 -12.55
CA LEU A 247 12.91 43.96 -11.51
C LEU A 247 11.72 44.53 -10.72
N ILE A 248 11.43 45.83 -10.82
CA ILE A 248 10.31 46.49 -10.11
C ILE A 248 9.02 46.47 -10.98
N ALA A 249 9.17 46.55 -12.30
CA ALA A 249 8.06 46.63 -13.24
C ALA A 249 8.34 45.75 -14.49
N PRO A 250 8.10 44.43 -14.42
CA PRO A 250 8.38 43.52 -15.54
C PRO A 250 7.53 43.77 -16.81
N GLY A 251 6.55 44.68 -16.77
CA GLY A 251 5.72 45.10 -17.92
C GLY A 251 6.05 46.47 -18.55
N GLY A 252 7.06 47.19 -18.06
CA GLY A 252 7.42 48.51 -18.57
C GLY A 252 8.26 48.45 -19.85
N THR A 253 7.66 48.08 -20.99
CA THR A 253 8.31 48.27 -22.29
C THR A 253 8.44 49.77 -22.61
N SER A 254 9.70 50.18 -22.82
CA SER A 254 10.20 51.25 -23.69
C SER A 254 9.48 52.61 -23.71
#